data_AF-W4L989-F1
#
_entry.id   AF-W4L989-F1
#
_cell.length_a   1.000
_cell.length_b   1.000
_cell.length_c   1.000
_cell.angle_alpha   90.00
_cell.angle_beta   90.00
_cell.angle_gamma   90.00
#
_symmetry.space_group_name_H-M   'P 1'
#
loop_
_entity.id
_entity.type
_entity.pdbx_description
1 polymer ?
#
loop_
_entity_poly.entity_id
_entity_poly.type
_entity_poly.pdbx_seq_one_letter_code
_entity_poly.pdbx_strand_id
1 'polypeptide(L)' 'MASITEIAEKFFVACDEEQGWEGCKAYCKPDATFSVQAEPLADIENLEQYTEWMKGLFTILPDLPLASAGGADCTR' A
#
# COMPACT_ATOMS: atom_id res chain seq x y z
N MET A 1 8.22 -22.05 -3.38
CA MET A 1 8.43 -20.70 -3.93
C MET A 1 7.12 -19.96 -3.76
N ALA A 2 7.13 -18.79 -3.13
CA ALA A 2 5.92 -17.97 -3.05
C ALA A 2 5.53 -17.50 -4.46
N SER A 3 4.25 -17.59 -4.80
CA SER A 3 3.71 -17.00 -6.02
C SER A 3 3.76 -15.47 -5.95
N ILE A 4 3.69 -14.82 -7.11
CA ILE A 4 3.66 -13.34 -7.17
C ILE A 4 2.46 -12.76 -6.41
N THR A 5 1.33 -13.48 -6.41
CA THR A 5 0.12 -13.12 -5.66
C THR A 5 0.38 -13.13 -4.16
N GLU A 6 0.99 -14.20 -3.62
CA GLU A 6 1.31 -14.28 -2.19
C GLU A 6 2.25 -13.15 -1.72
N ILE A 7 3.19 -12.72 -2.57
CA ILE A 7 4.09 -11.60 -2.27
C ILE A 7 3.31 -10.28 -2.28
N ALA A 8 2.42 -10.09 -3.26
CA ALA A 8 1.59 -8.89 -3.37
C ALA A 8 0.60 -8.77 -2.20
N GLU A 9 -0.02 -9.87 -1.76
CA GLU A 9 -0.90 -9.91 -0.59
C GLU A 9 -0.15 -9.52 0.68
N LYS A 10 1.06 -10.06 0.89
CA LYS A 10 1.88 -9.71 2.05
C LYS A 10 2.33 -8.25 2.04
N PHE A 11 2.68 -7.71 0.87
CA PHE A 11 2.99 -6.30 0.71
C PHE A 11 1.78 -5.41 1.06
N PHE A 12 0.59 -5.79 0.59
CA PHE A 12 -0.64 -5.07 0.87
C PHE A 12 -0.96 -5.06 2.37
N VAL A 13 -0.89 -6.23 3.02
CA VAL A 13 -1.10 -6.35 4.49
C VAL A 13 -0.09 -5.49 5.25
N ALA A 14 1.19 -5.50 4.86
CA ALA A 14 2.19 -4.65 5.48
C ALA A 14 1.92 -3.14 5.32
N CYS A 15 1.35 -2.72 4.18
CA CYS A 15 0.92 -1.34 3.97
C CYS A 15 -0.32 -0.97 4.81
N ASP A 16 -1.26 -1.90 4.97
CA ASP A 16 -2.52 -1.70 5.71
C ASP A 16 -2.32 -1.68 7.22
N GLU A 17 -1.44 -2.54 7.73
CA GLU A 17 -1.01 -2.57 9.15
C GLU A 17 -0.03 -1.43 9.51
N GLU A 18 -0.01 -0.34 8.74
CA GLU A 18 0.77 0.88 9.02
C GLU A 18 2.28 0.63 9.30
N GLN A 19 2.83 -0.49 8.81
CA GLN A 19 4.23 -0.89 9.06
C GLN A 19 5.24 0.02 8.35
N GLY A 20 4.79 0.82 7.39
CA GLY A 20 5.62 1.72 6.60
C GLY A 20 6.66 0.98 5.76
N TRP A 21 7.73 1.68 5.37
CA TRP A 21 8.75 1.10 4.50
C TRP A 21 9.51 -0.08 5.12
N GLU A 22 9.72 -0.06 6.44
CA GLU A 22 10.43 -1.12 7.17
C GLU A 22 9.78 -2.50 6.99
N GLY A 23 8.44 -2.57 6.99
CA GLY A 23 7.69 -3.80 6.74
C GLY A 23 7.55 -4.14 5.25
N CYS A 24 7.43 -3.13 4.39
CA CYS A 24 7.18 -3.31 2.96
C CYS A 24 8.43 -3.67 2.15
N LYS A 25 9.62 -3.18 2.54
CA LYS A 25 10.88 -3.38 1.81
C LYS A 25 11.28 -4.85 1.63
N ALA A 26 10.84 -5.73 2.54
CA ALA A 26 11.11 -7.17 2.48
C ALA A 26 10.44 -7.84 1.26
N TYR A 27 9.40 -7.22 0.72
CA TYR A 27 8.62 -7.73 -0.41
C TYR A 27 8.94 -6.99 -1.72
N CYS A 28 9.73 -5.92 -1.66
CA CYS A 28 10.11 -5.11 -2.81
C CYS A 28 11.53 -5.45 -3.30
N LYS A 29 11.78 -5.25 -4.59
CA LYS A 29 13.14 -5.29 -5.12
C LYS A 29 13.84 -3.93 -4.93
N PRO A 30 15.16 -3.90 -4.72
CA PRO A 30 15.91 -2.66 -4.52
C PRO A 30 15.88 -1.72 -5.73
N ASP A 31 15.58 -2.22 -6.93
CA ASP A 31 15.51 -1.45 -8.17
C ASP A 31 14.04 -1.31 -8.68
N ALA A 32 13.06 -1.45 -7.77
CA ALA A 32 11.66 -1.37 -8.14
C ALA A 32 11.27 0.08 -8.45
N THR A 33 10.88 0.34 -9.69
CA THR A 33 10.31 1.64 -10.10
C THR A 33 8.87 1.77 -9.59
N PHE A 34 8.55 2.92 -9.00
CA PHE A 34 7.20 3.26 -8.58
C PHE A 34 6.54 4.19 -9.61
N SER A 35 5.27 3.98 -9.90
CA SER A 35 4.49 4.86 -10.78
C SER A 35 3.03 4.80 -10.35
N VAL A 36 2.40 5.96 -10.27
CA VAL A 36 1.04 6.09 -9.73
C VAL A 36 0.26 7.09 -10.56
N GLN A 37 -1.02 6.79 -10.79
CA GLN A 37 -1.92 7.63 -11.61
C GLN A 37 -2.71 8.64 -10.77
N ALA A 38 -2.37 8.77 -9.49
CA ALA A 38 -3.02 9.70 -8.59
C ALA A 38 -2.24 11.01 -8.58
N GLU A 39 -2.89 12.09 -9.01
CA GLU A 39 -2.38 13.46 -8.91
C GLU A 39 -1.83 13.84 -7.52
N PRO A 40 -2.46 13.48 -6.38
CA PRO A 40 -1.89 13.78 -5.05
C PRO A 40 -0.59 13.01 -4.72
N LEU A 41 -0.21 12.03 -5.54
CA LEU A 41 1.02 11.25 -5.40
C LEU A 41 2.01 11.54 -6.53
N ALA A 42 1.80 12.61 -7.31
CA ALA A 42 2.65 12.95 -8.45
C ALA A 42 4.12 13.20 -8.07
N ASP A 43 4.37 13.71 -6.86
CA ASP A 43 5.72 13.92 -6.31
C ASP A 43 6.33 12.68 -5.65
N ILE A 44 5.60 11.55 -5.61
CA ILE A 44 6.11 10.29 -5.03
C ILE A 44 6.80 9.48 -6.11
N GLU A 45 8.13 9.47 -6.06
CA GLU A 45 8.97 8.78 -7.06
C GLU A 45 9.41 7.37 -6.63
N ASN A 46 9.19 6.99 -5.37
CA ASN A 46 9.64 5.71 -4.84
C ASN A 46 8.66 5.09 -3.84
N LEU A 47 8.80 3.77 -3.65
CA LEU A 47 7.93 2.98 -2.77
C LEU A 47 8.06 3.36 -1.30
N GLU A 48 9.24 3.77 -0.85
CA GLU A 48 9.46 4.23 0.53
C GLU A 48 8.55 5.42 0.84
N GLN A 49 8.59 6.46 0.01
CA GLN A 49 7.74 7.64 0.14
C GLN A 49 6.25 7.30 0.01
N TYR A 50 5.88 6.35 -0.86
CA TYR A 50 4.50 5.87 -0.93
C TYR A 50 4.03 5.21 0.38
N THR A 51 4.85 4.32 0.96
CA THR A 51 4.49 3.61 2.18
C THR A 51 4.40 4.53 3.40
N GLU A 52 5.27 5.55 3.47
CA GLU A 52 5.19 6.57 4.51
C GLU A 52 3.98 7.50 4.31
N TRP A 53 3.67 7.84 3.05
CA TRP A 53 2.46 8.60 2.72
C TRP A 53 1.19 7.84 3.11
N MET A 54 1.11 6.54 2.80
CA MET A 54 -0.01 5.67 3.20
C MET A 54 -0.21 5.66 4.71
N LYS A 55 0.89 5.53 5.48
CA LYS A 55 0.85 5.61 6.94
C LYS A 55 0.35 6.97 7.45
N GLY A 56 0.78 8.06 6.82
CA GLY A 56 0.28 9.40 7.13
C GLY A 56 -1.22 9.55 6.82
N LEU A 57 -1.70 8.93 5.74
CA LEU A 57 -3.10 8.97 5.35
C LEU A 57 -4.02 8.30 6.40
N PHE A 58 -3.61 7.18 7.01
CA PHE A 58 -4.33 6.55 8.12
C PHE A 58 -4.50 7.47 9.34
N THR A 59 -3.54 8.37 9.58
CA THR A 59 -3.62 9.36 10.67
C THR A 59 -4.67 10.44 10.38
N ILE A 60 -4.82 10.84 9.12
CA ILE A 60 -5.71 11.93 8.70
C ILE A 60 -7.15 11.42 8.52
N LEU A 61 -7.30 10.17 8.06
CA LEU A 61 -8.59 9.57 7.73
C LEU A 61 -8.71 8.17 8.34
N PRO A 62 -8.98 8.06 9.65
CA PRO A 62 -9.11 6.78 10.35
C PRO A 62 -10.36 5.98 9.95
N ASP A 63 -11.33 6.58 9.24
CA ASP A 63 -12.59 5.99 8.79
C ASP A 63 -12.72 6.05 7.25
N LEU A 64 -11.65 5.71 6.52
CA LEU A 64 -11.77 5.54 5.07
C LEU A 64 -12.42 4.19 4.75
N PRO A 65 -13.52 4.14 3.98
CA PRO A 65 -14.19 2.89 3.64
C PRO A 65 -13.33 1.95 2.76
N LEU A 66 -12.13 2.37 2.33
CA LEU A 66 -11.16 1.51 1.66
C LEU A 66 -10.67 0.38 2.59
N ALA A 67 -10.53 0.65 3.89
CA ALA A 67 -10.16 -0.36 4.89
C ALA A 67 -11.32 -1.35 5.18
N SER A 68 -12.57 -0.95 4.93
CA SER A 68 -13.75 -1.84 5.02
C SER A 68 -14.04 -2.62 3.72
N ALA A 69 -13.24 -2.45 2.67
CA ALA A 69 -13.45 -3.13 1.38
C ALA A 69 -13.08 -4.62 1.39
N GLY A 70 -12.82 -5.21 2.56
CA GLY A 70 -12.95 -6.67 2.80
C GLY A 70 -14.41 -7.17 2.75
N GLY A 71 -15.39 -6.29 2.53
CA GLY A 71 -16.79 -6.62 2.30
C GLY A 71 -17.37 -5.85 1.11
N ALA A 72 -16.86 -6.10 -0.10
CA ALA A 72 -17.61 -5.74 -1.30
C ALA A 72 -18.88 -6.60 -1.35
N ASP A 73 -19.99 -6.06 -0.84
CA ASP A 73 -21.32 -6.49 -1.27
C ASP A 73 -21.45 -6.15 -2.75
N CYS A 74 -21.10 -7.13 -3.60
CA CYS A 74 -21.39 -7.15 -5.04
C CYS A 74 -22.89 -7.42 -5.28
N THR A 75 -23.78 -6.68 -4.60
CA THR A 75 -25.23 -6.83 -4.76
C THR A 75 -25.94 -5.50 -5.00
N ARG A 76 -25.41 -4.69 -5.94
CA ARG A 76 -26.23 -3.69 -6.63
C ARG A 76 -25.84 -3.50 -8.09
#